data_AF-A0A7L4B7A7-F1
#
_entry.id   AF-A0A7L4B7A7-F1
#
_cell.length_a   1.000
_cell.length_b   1.000
_cell.length_c   1.000
_cell.angle_alpha   90.00
_cell.angle_beta   90.00
_cell.angle_gamma   90.00
#
_symmetry.space_group_name_H-M   'P 1'
#
loop_
_entity.id
_entity.type
_entity.pdbx_description
1 polymer ?
#
loop_
_entity_poly.entity_id
_entity_poly.type
_entity_poly.pdbx_seq_one_letter_code
_entity_poly.pdbx_strand_id
1 'polypeptide(L)'
;TLKKWVSLTSFISEAAVKKLQPESGWICAFSEVLPVVAGRHTQDRAEQHLPRFDAECRSYAEGMARLPQMKPRAGTEIRFTELPKQMYPDGATPEEITRHSMDLSYALEKVISQRYASQPLDVLAELQFAFVCFLIGNVYDAFEHWKRLLNILCRSEDAIGKYQDLYINLISVLYHQLGEIPADFFVDIISQDNFLTSTLQV
;
A
#
# COMPACT_ATOMS: atom_id res chain seq x y z
N THR A 1 -5.99 7.63 24.59
CA THR A 1 -7.21 7.38 25.39
C THR A 1 -8.18 6.55 24.56
N LEU A 2 -9.06 5.74 25.19
CA LEU A 2 -10.00 4.83 24.50
C LEU A 2 -10.77 5.51 23.34
N LYS A 3 -11.19 6.77 23.53
CA LYS A 3 -11.89 7.55 22.50
C LYS A 3 -11.08 7.74 21.22
N LYS A 4 -9.77 7.96 21.33
CA LYS A 4 -8.86 8.08 20.18
C LYS A 4 -8.75 6.76 19.42
N TRP A 5 -8.65 5.65 20.15
CA TRP A 5 -8.61 4.32 19.53
C TRP A 5 -9.89 4.06 18.74
N VAL A 6 -11.05 4.31 19.35
CA VAL A 6 -12.35 4.15 18.70
C VAL A 6 -12.49 5.02 17.44
N SER A 7 -11.98 6.25 17.46
CA SER A 7 -12.01 7.11 16.25
C SER A 7 -11.08 6.65 15.13
N LEU A 8 -9.96 6.00 15.46
CA LEU A 8 -9.02 5.46 14.47
C LEU A 8 -9.47 4.13 13.87
N THR A 9 -10.31 3.38 14.59
CA THR A 9 -10.76 2.03 14.20
C THR A 9 -12.27 1.94 14.01
N SER A 10 -12.96 3.06 13.74
CA SER A 10 -14.42 3.13 13.69
C SER A 10 -15.06 2.26 12.60
N PHE A 11 -14.35 2.03 11.49
CA PHE A 11 -14.81 1.20 10.36
C PHE A 11 -14.17 -0.19 10.35
N ILE A 12 -13.19 -0.46 11.20
CA ILE A 12 -12.50 -1.75 11.27
C ILE A 12 -13.44 -2.77 11.93
N SER A 13 -14.06 -3.62 11.11
CA SER A 13 -14.85 -4.77 11.56
C SER A 13 -14.01 -6.04 11.67
N GLU A 14 -14.46 -7.02 12.46
CA GLU A 14 -13.79 -8.32 12.55
C GLU A 14 -13.70 -9.01 11.18
N ALA A 15 -14.72 -8.82 10.34
CA ALA A 15 -14.73 -9.33 8.97
C ALA A 15 -13.65 -8.64 8.09
N ALA A 16 -13.47 -7.33 8.24
CA ALA A 16 -12.42 -6.60 7.54
C ALA A 16 -11.02 -7.07 7.98
N VAL A 17 -10.79 -7.22 9.29
CA VAL A 17 -9.52 -7.73 9.81
C VAL A 17 -9.24 -9.15 9.30
N LYS A 18 -10.23 -10.06 9.33
CA LYS A 18 -10.05 -11.43 8.83
C LYS A 18 -9.73 -11.49 7.33
N LYS A 19 -10.21 -10.53 6.54
CA LYS A 19 -9.88 -10.41 5.11
C LYS A 19 -8.47 -9.87 4.89
N LEU A 20 -8.07 -8.84 5.65
CA LEU A 20 -6.82 -8.10 5.44
C LEU A 20 -5.62 -8.74 6.13
N GLN A 21 -5.81 -9.41 7.28
CA GLN A 21 -4.71 -9.98 8.05
C GLN A 21 -3.95 -11.04 7.23
N PRO A 22 -2.64 -11.20 7.47
CA PRO A 22 -1.86 -12.30 6.90
C PRO A 22 -2.42 -13.67 7.29
N GLU A 23 -2.17 -14.69 6.47
CA GLU A 23 -2.56 -16.07 6.80
C GLU A 23 -1.86 -16.61 8.06
N SER A 24 -0.67 -16.09 8.34
CA SER A 24 0.07 -16.38 9.57
C SER A 24 -0.63 -15.85 10.83
N GLY A 25 -1.50 -14.85 10.69
CA GLY A 25 -2.13 -14.12 11.81
C GLY A 25 -1.22 -13.11 12.50
N TRP A 26 0.03 -12.97 12.07
CA TRP A 26 1.02 -12.07 12.67
C TRP A 26 1.41 -10.96 11.70
N ILE A 27 1.41 -9.73 12.20
CA ILE A 27 1.89 -8.55 11.46
C ILE A 27 3.27 -8.20 12.01
N CYS A 28 4.27 -8.19 11.14
CA CYS A 28 5.65 -7.86 11.48
C CYS A 28 6.09 -6.59 10.72
N ALA A 29 6.87 -5.74 11.39
CA ALA A 29 7.44 -4.52 10.78
C ALA A 29 8.32 -4.83 9.56
N PHE A 30 8.99 -5.99 9.58
CA PHE A 30 9.87 -6.46 8.53
C PHE A 30 9.30 -7.71 7.87
N SER A 31 9.25 -7.69 6.54
CA SER A 31 8.87 -8.84 5.73
C SER A 31 9.90 -9.95 5.91
N GLU A 32 9.45 -11.12 6.37
CA GLU A 32 10.31 -12.30 6.46
C GLU A 32 10.66 -12.73 5.04
N VAL A 33 11.93 -12.64 4.66
CA VAL A 33 12.41 -13.02 3.34
C VAL A 33 13.16 -14.33 3.40
N LEU A 34 12.81 -15.24 2.50
CA LEU A 34 13.45 -16.52 2.32
C LEU A 34 14.24 -16.52 1.00
N PRO A 35 15.46 -17.08 0.98
CA PRO A 35 16.21 -17.22 -0.25
C PRO A 35 15.49 -18.20 -1.19
N VAL A 36 15.42 -17.87 -2.48
CA VAL A 36 14.78 -18.71 -3.50
C VAL A 36 15.49 -20.07 -3.62
N VAL A 37 16.81 -20.05 -3.49
CA VAL A 37 17.65 -21.25 -3.42
C VAL A 37 18.23 -21.32 -2.02
N ALA A 38 17.91 -22.39 -1.29
CA ALA A 38 18.44 -22.59 0.05
C ALA A 38 19.96 -22.80 -0.05
N GLY A 39 20.79 -21.82 0.31
CA GLY A 39 22.26 -21.96 0.28
C GLY A 39 22.84 -22.86 1.37
N ARG A 40 22.13 -23.91 1.78
CA ARG A 40 22.46 -24.78 2.92
C ARG A 40 23.46 -25.87 2.52
N HIS A 41 23.45 -26.32 1.27
CA HIS A 41 24.38 -27.34 0.79
C HIS A 41 25.34 -26.79 -0.27
N THR A 42 26.51 -27.43 -0.39
CA THR A 42 27.54 -27.10 -1.38
C THR A 42 27.05 -27.26 -2.82
N GLN A 43 26.05 -28.11 -3.06
CA GLN A 43 25.43 -28.32 -4.37
C GLN A 43 24.59 -27.12 -4.81
N ASP A 44 23.88 -26.48 -3.87
CA ASP A 44 23.05 -25.29 -4.12
C ASP A 44 23.89 -24.08 -4.57
N ARG A 45 25.18 -24.02 -4.17
CA ARG A 45 26.13 -23.00 -4.63
C ARG A 45 26.60 -23.23 -6.07
N ALA A 46 26.62 -24.48 -6.54
CA ALA A 46 26.99 -24.80 -7.90
C ALA A 46 25.89 -24.37 -8.89
N GLU A 47 24.62 -24.55 -8.51
CA GLU A 47 23.46 -24.12 -9.32
C GLU A 47 23.36 -22.59 -9.44
N GLN A 48 23.87 -21.85 -8.46
CA GLN A 48 23.85 -20.38 -8.45
C GLN A 48 24.88 -19.74 -9.42
N HIS A 49 25.78 -20.52 -10.03
CA HIS A 49 26.79 -20.03 -10.99
C HIS A 49 27.54 -18.76 -10.51
N LEU A 50 27.72 -18.60 -9.19
CA LEU A 50 28.34 -17.42 -8.62
C LEU A 50 29.84 -17.44 -8.92
N PRO A 51 30.42 -16.34 -9.44
CA PRO A 51 31.87 -16.23 -9.61
C PRO A 51 32.58 -16.30 -8.26
N ARG A 52 33.87 -16.65 -8.26
CA ARG A 52 34.70 -16.61 -7.05
C ARG A 52 34.61 -15.23 -6.39
N PHE A 53 34.65 -15.22 -5.05
CA PHE A 53 34.42 -14.06 -4.18
C PHE A 53 35.27 -12.82 -4.54
N ASP A 54 36.38 -13.07 -5.22
CA ASP A 54 37.46 -12.19 -5.60
C ASP A 54 37.31 -11.59 -7.03
N ALA A 55 36.20 -11.88 -7.72
CA ALA A 55 35.89 -11.27 -9.02
C ALA A 55 35.18 -9.93 -8.87
N GLU A 56 35.83 -8.83 -9.25
CA GLU A 56 35.20 -7.52 -9.32
C GLU A 56 33.99 -7.53 -10.28
N CYS A 57 32.93 -6.83 -9.92
CA CYS A 57 31.78 -6.61 -10.79
C CYS A 57 32.18 -5.58 -11.86
N ARG A 58 32.06 -5.92 -13.14
CA ARG A 58 32.40 -4.99 -14.23
C ARG A 58 31.30 -3.97 -14.49
N SER A 59 30.08 -4.26 -14.02
CA SER A 59 28.93 -3.38 -14.14
C SER A 59 27.97 -3.53 -12.96
N TYR A 60 27.12 -2.51 -12.75
CA TYR A 60 26.07 -2.54 -11.74
C TYR A 60 25.04 -3.66 -11.98
N ALA A 61 24.67 -3.90 -13.25
CA ALA A 61 23.74 -4.96 -13.63
C ALA A 61 24.29 -6.36 -13.30
N GLU A 62 25.59 -6.58 -13.53
CA GLU A 62 26.27 -7.81 -13.14
C GLU A 62 26.32 -7.97 -11.61
N GLY A 63 26.56 -6.88 -10.88
CA GLY A 63 26.51 -6.88 -9.42
C GLY A 63 25.13 -7.27 -8.87
N MET A 64 24.07 -6.70 -9.44
CA MET A 64 22.69 -7.02 -9.06
C MET A 64 22.32 -8.47 -9.38
N ALA A 65 22.76 -9.00 -10.52
CA ALA A 65 22.52 -10.39 -10.91
C ALA A 65 23.22 -11.41 -10.00
N ARG A 66 24.31 -11.02 -9.33
CA ARG A 66 25.05 -11.86 -8.38
C ARG A 66 24.43 -11.89 -6.97
N LEU A 67 23.47 -11.02 -6.66
CA LEU A 67 22.84 -11.01 -5.34
C LEU A 67 21.89 -12.21 -5.17
N PRO A 68 21.84 -12.84 -3.98
CA PRO A 68 20.87 -13.88 -3.71
C PRO A 68 19.44 -13.37 -3.92
N GLN A 69 18.68 -14.07 -4.76
CA GLN A 69 17.26 -13.77 -4.92
C GLN A 69 16.52 -14.13 -3.63
N MET A 70 15.89 -13.13 -3.03
CA MET A 70 15.06 -13.27 -1.84
C MET A 70 13.59 -13.12 -2.23
N LYS A 71 12.72 -13.98 -1.72
CA LYS A 71 11.27 -13.85 -1.85
C LYS A 71 10.64 -13.72 -0.47
N PRO A 72 9.61 -12.86 -0.31
CA PRO A 72 8.84 -12.82 0.92
C PRO A 72 8.23 -14.19 1.22
N ARG A 73 8.13 -14.54 2.49
CA ARG A 73 7.51 -15.77 2.95
C ARG A 73 6.00 -15.71 2.66
N ALA A 74 5.50 -16.68 1.92
CA ALA A 74 4.07 -16.80 1.67
C ALA A 74 3.28 -16.87 2.99
N GLY A 75 2.19 -16.12 3.06
CA GLY A 75 1.29 -16.08 4.21
C GLY A 75 1.67 -15.07 5.31
N THR A 76 2.84 -14.40 5.23
CA THR A 76 3.17 -13.28 6.12
C THR A 76 2.76 -11.91 5.56
N GLU A 77 2.35 -11.87 4.30
CA GLU A 77 1.95 -10.65 3.60
C GLU A 77 0.57 -10.17 4.04
N ILE A 78 0.44 -8.86 4.26
CA ILE A 78 -0.87 -8.24 4.50
C ILE A 78 -1.65 -8.26 3.18
N ARG A 79 -2.88 -8.75 3.23
CA ARG A 79 -3.73 -8.96 2.04
C ARG A 79 -4.50 -7.69 1.67
N PHE A 80 -3.76 -6.62 1.41
CA PHE A 80 -4.31 -5.38 0.88
C PHE A 80 -4.92 -5.58 -0.51
N THR A 81 -5.84 -4.69 -0.88
CA THR A 81 -6.39 -4.61 -2.22
C THR A 81 -5.31 -4.18 -3.20
N GLU A 82 -5.13 -4.96 -4.27
CA GLU A 82 -4.23 -4.57 -5.35
C GLU A 82 -4.79 -3.35 -6.07
N LEU A 83 -4.15 -2.20 -5.84
CA LEU A 83 -4.52 -0.96 -6.51
C LEU A 83 -4.09 -1.03 -7.99
N PRO A 84 -4.95 -0.61 -8.93
CA PRO A 84 -4.65 -0.69 -10.34
C PRO A 84 -3.45 0.19 -10.68
N LYS A 85 -2.40 -0.42 -11.26
CA LYS A 85 -1.21 0.30 -11.76
C LYS A 85 -1.53 1.17 -12.97
N GLN A 86 -2.54 0.74 -13.75
CA GLN A 86 -3.04 1.47 -14.90
C GLN A 86 -4.41 2.05 -14.54
N MET A 87 -4.47 3.39 -14.51
CA MET A 87 -5.64 4.16 -14.08
C MET A 87 -6.64 4.42 -15.22
N TYR A 88 -6.37 3.92 -16.42
CA TYR A 88 -7.18 4.06 -17.62
C TYR A 88 -7.55 2.69 -18.22
N PRO A 89 -8.67 2.59 -18.97
CA PRO A 89 -9.08 1.35 -19.60
C PRO A 89 -8.11 0.89 -20.71
N ASP A 90 -8.10 -0.42 -20.98
CA ASP A 90 -7.24 -0.99 -22.01
C ASP A 90 -7.69 -0.54 -23.41
N GLY A 91 -6.76 0.05 -24.17
CA GLY A 91 -7.05 0.63 -25.48
C GLY A 91 -7.59 2.07 -25.45
N ALA A 92 -7.51 2.75 -24.30
CA ALA A 92 -7.90 4.15 -24.19
C ALA A 92 -7.16 5.06 -25.18
N THR A 93 -7.88 6.02 -25.75
CA THR A 93 -7.29 7.07 -26.58
C THR A 93 -6.40 8.00 -25.72
N PRO A 94 -5.42 8.72 -26.30
CA PRO A 94 -4.57 9.65 -25.54
C PRO A 94 -5.37 10.71 -24.74
N GLU A 95 -6.52 11.12 -25.27
CA GLU A 95 -7.45 12.04 -24.59
C GLU A 95 -8.09 11.38 -23.36
N GLU A 96 -8.57 10.14 -23.49
CA GLU A 96 -9.13 9.37 -22.37
C GLU A 96 -8.08 9.01 -21.33
N ILE A 97 -6.84 8.70 -21.74
CA ILE A 97 -5.71 8.48 -20.82
C ILE A 97 -5.47 9.75 -20.00
N THR A 98 -5.45 10.91 -20.64
CA THR A 98 -5.25 12.19 -19.96
C THR A 98 -6.39 12.48 -18.99
N ARG A 99 -7.65 12.25 -19.41
CA ARG A 99 -8.83 12.40 -18.56
C ARG A 99 -8.78 11.51 -17.32
N HIS A 100 -8.54 10.21 -17.50
CA HIS A 100 -8.46 9.24 -16.40
C HIS A 100 -7.18 9.35 -15.56
N SER A 101 -6.15 10.05 -16.06
CA SER A 101 -4.97 10.39 -15.26
C SER A 101 -5.16 11.66 -14.44
N MET A 102 -6.07 12.56 -14.85
CA MET A 102 -6.46 13.74 -14.08
C MET A 102 -7.45 13.35 -12.99
N ASP A 103 -8.48 12.57 -13.35
CA ASP A 103 -9.50 12.05 -12.45
C ASP A 103 -9.40 10.52 -12.28
N LEU A 104 -9.11 10.11 -11.04
CA LEU A 104 -8.92 8.71 -10.65
C LEU A 104 -10.24 7.99 -10.33
N SER A 105 -11.40 8.62 -10.58
CA SER A 105 -12.72 8.04 -10.31
C SER A 105 -12.92 6.67 -10.95
N TYR A 106 -12.39 6.45 -12.16
CA TYR A 106 -12.43 5.13 -12.81
C TYR A 106 -11.64 4.07 -12.03
N ALA A 107 -10.45 4.43 -11.53
CA ALA A 107 -9.62 3.54 -10.73
C ALA A 107 -10.29 3.20 -9.39
N LEU A 108 -10.90 4.20 -8.73
CA LEU A 108 -11.66 4.00 -7.51
C LEU A 108 -12.87 3.09 -7.73
N GLU A 109 -13.62 3.30 -8.81
CA GLU A 109 -14.77 2.46 -9.15
C GLU A 109 -14.36 1.02 -9.45
N LYS A 110 -13.21 0.80 -10.10
CA LYS A 110 -12.65 -0.53 -10.32
C LYS A 110 -12.29 -1.22 -8.99
N VAL A 111 -11.67 -0.48 -8.06
CA VAL A 111 -11.36 -1.01 -6.71
C VAL A 111 -12.64 -1.38 -5.95
N ILE A 112 -13.64 -0.50 -5.95
CA ILE A 112 -14.92 -0.72 -5.26
C ILE A 112 -15.65 -1.91 -5.88
N SER A 113 -15.76 -1.97 -7.20
CA SER A 113 -16.50 -3.05 -7.88
C SER A 113 -15.82 -4.43 -7.72
N GLN A 114 -14.50 -4.49 -7.63
CA GLN A 114 -13.78 -5.77 -7.50
C GLN A 114 -13.79 -6.34 -6.08
N ARG A 115 -13.62 -5.49 -5.05
CA ARG A 115 -13.42 -5.95 -3.67
C ARG A 115 -14.53 -5.56 -2.71
N TYR A 116 -15.29 -4.51 -3.03
CA TYR A 116 -16.23 -3.84 -2.12
C TYR A 116 -17.63 -3.68 -2.72
N ALA A 117 -17.99 -4.51 -3.69
CA ALA A 117 -19.25 -4.42 -4.43
C ALA A 117 -20.48 -4.40 -3.51
N SER A 118 -20.42 -5.08 -2.36
CA SER A 118 -21.52 -5.11 -1.38
C SER A 118 -21.54 -3.90 -0.44
N GLN A 119 -20.39 -3.31 -0.13
CA GLN A 119 -20.27 -2.23 0.85
C GLN A 119 -19.07 -1.31 0.54
N PRO A 120 -19.28 -0.19 -0.17
CA PRO A 120 -18.19 0.74 -0.53
C PRO A 120 -17.47 1.35 0.68
N LEU A 121 -18.14 1.46 1.83
CA LEU A 121 -17.57 1.98 3.07
C LEU A 121 -16.44 1.10 3.63
N ASP A 122 -16.36 -0.17 3.25
CA ASP A 122 -15.28 -1.08 3.67
C ASP A 122 -13.91 -0.61 3.15
N VAL A 123 -13.87 0.23 2.10
CA VAL A 123 -12.63 0.90 1.66
C VAL A 123 -12.04 1.75 2.80
N LEU A 124 -12.87 2.40 3.62
CA LEU A 124 -12.40 3.16 4.77
C LEU A 124 -11.87 2.26 5.88
N ALA A 125 -12.42 1.04 6.01
CA ALA A 125 -11.90 0.05 6.94
C ALA A 125 -10.48 -0.37 6.55
N GLU A 126 -10.24 -0.58 5.25
CA GLU A 126 -8.90 -0.87 4.73
C GLU A 126 -7.94 0.31 4.92
N LEU A 127 -8.40 1.55 4.67
CA LEU A 127 -7.62 2.76 4.90
C LEU A 127 -7.21 2.91 6.38
N GLN A 128 -8.14 2.71 7.30
CA GLN A 128 -7.88 2.74 8.74
C GLN A 128 -6.95 1.61 9.18
N PHE A 129 -7.16 0.40 8.65
CA PHE A 129 -6.32 -0.75 8.96
C PHE A 129 -4.87 -0.53 8.51
N ALA A 130 -4.67 -0.01 7.30
CA ALA A 130 -3.35 0.35 6.78
C ALA A 130 -2.68 1.41 7.67
N PHE A 131 -3.41 2.45 8.07
CA PHE A 131 -2.90 3.49 8.97
C PHE A 131 -2.48 2.93 10.34
N VAL A 132 -3.28 2.04 10.94
CA VAL A 132 -2.98 1.41 12.23
C VAL A 132 -1.76 0.47 12.12
N CYS A 133 -1.67 -0.31 11.04
CA CYS A 133 -0.51 -1.18 10.78
C CYS A 133 0.77 -0.36 10.58
N PHE A 134 0.66 0.80 9.96
CA PHE A 134 1.76 1.74 9.83
C PHE A 134 2.12 2.35 11.21
N LEU A 135 1.17 2.93 11.94
CA LEU A 135 1.43 3.67 13.18
C LEU A 135 1.95 2.79 14.32
N ILE A 136 1.40 1.58 14.47
CA ILE A 136 1.73 0.68 15.59
C ILE A 136 2.70 -0.41 15.13
N GLY A 137 2.44 -0.98 13.95
CA GLY A 137 3.25 -2.07 13.41
C GLY A 137 4.54 -1.60 12.75
N ASN A 138 4.72 -0.28 12.52
CA ASN A 138 5.83 0.29 11.76
C ASN A 138 6.02 -0.40 10.40
N VAL A 139 4.93 -0.88 9.80
CA VAL A 139 4.97 -1.59 8.52
C VAL A 139 5.00 -0.55 7.39
N TYR A 140 6.12 -0.49 6.67
CA TYR A 140 6.30 0.45 5.56
C TYR A 140 5.33 0.18 4.40
N ASP A 141 5.07 -1.09 4.08
CA ASP A 141 4.12 -1.45 3.01
C ASP A 141 2.70 -0.94 3.30
N ALA A 142 2.31 -0.93 4.58
CA ALA A 142 1.02 -0.39 5.00
C ALA A 142 0.96 1.15 4.84
N PHE A 143 2.09 1.84 5.05
CA PHE A 143 2.20 3.26 4.78
C PHE A 143 2.06 3.56 3.28
N GLU A 144 2.82 2.87 2.43
CA GLU A 144 2.71 3.01 0.97
C GLU A 144 1.29 2.76 0.47
N HIS A 145 0.63 1.73 1.01
CA HIS A 145 -0.76 1.44 0.66
C HIS A 145 -1.72 2.53 1.12
N TRP A 146 -1.61 3.00 2.36
CA TRP A 146 -2.41 4.10 2.89
C TRP A 146 -2.28 5.36 2.02
N LYS A 147 -1.05 5.73 1.62
CA LYS A 147 -0.81 6.87 0.72
C LYS A 147 -1.50 6.71 -0.62
N ARG A 148 -1.34 5.55 -1.27
CA ARG A 148 -1.91 5.30 -2.60
C ARG A 148 -3.43 5.29 -2.56
N LEU A 149 -4.02 4.67 -1.55
CA LEU A 149 -5.47 4.64 -1.38
C LEU A 149 -6.03 6.04 -1.11
N LEU A 150 -5.35 6.83 -0.29
CA LEU A 150 -5.72 8.23 -0.04
C LEU A 150 -5.64 9.08 -1.31
N ASN A 151 -4.56 8.94 -2.09
CA ASN A 151 -4.40 9.64 -3.37
C ASN A 151 -5.51 9.30 -4.36
N ILE A 152 -5.92 8.03 -4.46
CA ILE A 152 -7.06 7.63 -5.31
C ILE A 152 -8.34 8.29 -4.81
N LEU A 153 -8.63 8.22 -3.51
CA LEU A 153 -9.86 8.79 -2.95
C LEU A 153 -9.95 10.30 -3.18
N CYS A 154 -8.87 11.05 -2.91
CA CYS A 154 -8.86 12.50 -3.04
C CYS A 154 -8.84 13.01 -4.49
N ARG A 155 -8.27 12.25 -5.43
CA ARG A 155 -8.23 12.62 -6.86
C ARG A 155 -9.37 12.01 -7.69
N SER A 156 -10.42 11.54 -7.03
CA SER A 156 -11.61 10.97 -7.69
C SER A 156 -12.79 11.94 -7.60
N GLU A 157 -12.81 12.97 -8.45
CA GLU A 157 -13.81 14.05 -8.36
C GLU A 157 -15.23 13.56 -8.72
N ASP A 158 -15.38 12.85 -9.84
CA ASP A 158 -16.66 12.30 -10.27
C ASP A 158 -17.24 11.29 -9.25
N ALA A 159 -16.37 10.61 -8.50
CA ALA A 159 -16.77 9.65 -7.46
C ALA A 159 -17.39 10.33 -6.22
N ILE A 160 -17.08 11.61 -5.95
CA ILE A 160 -17.64 12.37 -4.81
C ILE A 160 -19.15 12.46 -4.91
N GLY A 161 -19.67 12.73 -6.12
CA GLY A 161 -21.11 12.82 -6.35
C GLY A 161 -21.84 11.49 -6.13
N LYS A 162 -21.17 10.38 -6.46
CA LYS A 162 -21.73 9.01 -6.38
C LYS A 162 -21.65 8.40 -4.98
N TYR A 163 -20.60 8.70 -4.22
CA TYR A 163 -20.33 8.09 -2.91
C TYR A 163 -20.26 9.14 -1.79
N GLN A 164 -21.26 10.02 -1.68
CA GLN A 164 -21.26 11.13 -0.71
C GLN A 164 -20.98 10.67 0.74
N ASP A 165 -21.62 9.57 1.17
CA ASP A 165 -21.42 9.00 2.51
C ASP A 165 -19.97 8.56 2.74
N LEU A 166 -19.30 8.02 1.71
CA LEU A 166 -17.89 7.62 1.79
C LEU A 166 -17.01 8.84 2.09
N TYR A 167 -17.22 9.94 1.37
CA TYR A 167 -16.40 11.15 1.50
C TYR A 167 -16.65 11.91 2.81
N ILE A 168 -17.90 11.98 3.28
CA ILE A 168 -18.20 12.57 4.59
C ILE A 168 -17.47 11.80 5.70
N ASN A 169 -17.51 10.46 5.65
CA ASN A 169 -16.82 9.62 6.60
C ASN A 169 -15.29 9.70 6.43
N LEU A 170 -14.79 9.79 5.19
CA LEU A 170 -13.36 9.98 4.91
C LEU A 170 -12.81 11.23 5.57
N ILE A 171 -13.50 12.37 5.49
CA ILE A 171 -13.08 13.62 6.15
C ILE A 171 -12.95 13.41 7.65
N SER A 172 -13.91 12.74 8.28
CA SER A 172 -13.86 12.41 9.70
C SER A 172 -12.67 11.50 10.02
N VAL A 173 -12.42 10.46 9.22
CA VAL A 173 -11.27 9.55 9.41
C VAL A 173 -9.95 10.31 9.29
N LEU A 174 -9.79 11.14 8.25
CA LEU A 174 -8.57 11.91 8.03
C LEU A 174 -8.29 12.92 9.14
N TYR A 175 -9.33 13.58 9.65
CA TYR A 175 -9.20 14.50 10.77
C TYR A 175 -8.56 13.83 12.00
N HIS A 176 -9.01 12.60 12.32
CA HIS A 176 -8.45 11.85 13.45
C HIS A 176 -7.06 11.27 13.13
N GLN A 177 -6.83 10.80 11.91
CA GLN A 177 -5.52 10.25 11.51
C GLN A 177 -4.43 11.33 11.52
N LEU A 178 -4.68 12.49 10.90
CA LEU A 178 -3.74 13.61 10.85
C LEU A 178 -3.39 14.14 12.25
N GLY A 179 -4.34 14.09 13.19
CA GLY A 179 -4.11 14.49 14.57
C GLY A 179 -3.17 13.57 15.36
N GLU A 180 -2.92 12.35 14.89
CA GLU A 180 -2.02 11.39 15.54
C GLU A 180 -0.63 11.34 14.89
N ILE A 181 -0.47 11.93 13.71
CA ILE A 181 0.83 12.01 13.03
C ILE A 181 1.68 13.11 13.72
N PRO A 182 2.87 12.81 14.25
CA PRO A 182 3.75 13.82 14.83
C PRO A 182 4.15 14.89 13.82
N ALA A 183 4.32 16.14 14.25
CA ALA A 183 4.75 17.23 13.37
C ALA A 183 6.08 16.93 12.64
N ASP A 184 7.01 16.26 13.32
CA ASP A 184 8.32 15.88 12.76
C ASP A 184 8.22 14.80 11.68
N PHE A 185 7.17 13.97 11.73
CA PHE A 185 6.89 12.99 10.68
C PHE A 185 6.58 13.69 9.34
N PHE A 186 5.99 14.89 9.40
CA PHE A 186 5.78 15.72 8.21
C PHE A 186 7.05 16.45 7.72
N VAL A 187 8.17 16.35 8.44
CA VAL A 187 9.45 16.96 8.03
C VAL A 187 10.33 15.90 7.37
N ASP A 188 10.38 14.69 7.94
CA ASP A 188 11.30 13.63 7.50
C ASP A 188 10.77 12.77 6.34
N ILE A 189 9.47 12.44 6.30
CA ILE A 189 8.88 11.69 5.17
C ILE A 189 8.66 12.56 3.93
N ILE A 190 8.81 13.87 4.11
CA ILE A 190 8.43 14.91 3.15
C ILE A 190 9.65 15.56 2.49
N SER A 191 10.87 15.27 2.93
CA SER A 191 12.07 15.86 2.33
C SER A 191 12.31 15.49 0.85
N GLN A 192 11.44 14.66 0.23
CA GLN A 192 11.40 14.47 -1.22
C GLN A 192 10.03 14.60 -1.90
N ASP A 193 8.87 14.50 -1.21
CA ASP A 193 7.55 14.76 -1.82
C ASP A 193 6.42 14.74 -0.76
N ASN A 194 5.85 15.89 -0.41
CA ASN A 194 4.70 15.98 0.51
C ASN A 194 3.43 15.51 -0.20
N PHE A 195 3.22 14.20 -0.28
CA PHE A 195 2.04 13.66 -0.96
C PHE A 195 0.73 14.18 -0.35
N LEU A 196 0.69 14.49 0.95
CA LEU A 196 -0.51 15.03 1.59
C LEU A 196 -0.82 16.44 1.09
N THR A 197 0.19 17.29 0.93
CA THR A 197 -0.01 18.63 0.37
C THR A 197 -0.43 18.55 -1.10
N SER A 198 0.18 17.69 -1.92
CA SER A 198 -0.22 17.56 -3.33
C SER A 198 -1.59 16.87 -3.53
N THR A 199 -2.01 16.05 -2.57
CA THR A 199 -3.30 15.34 -2.61
C THR A 199 -4.45 16.16 -2.03
N LEU A 200 -4.17 17.05 -1.06
CA LEU A 200 -5.17 17.86 -0.36
C LEU A 200 -5.19 19.34 -0.79
N GLN A 201 -4.22 19.81 -1.57
CA GLN A 201 -4.30 21.12 -2.22
C GLN A 201 -5.22 21.04 -3.44
N VAL A 202 -6.26 21.87 -3.40
CA VAL A 202 -7.08 22.26 -4.55
C VAL A 202 -6.34 23.34 -5.34
#